data_AF-A0A117M1S7-F1
#
_entry.id   AF-A0A117M1S7-F1
#
_cell.length_a   1.000
_cell.length_b   1.000
_cell.length_c   1.000
_cell.angle_alpha   90.00
_cell.angle_beta   90.00
_cell.angle_gamma   90.00
#
_symmetry.space_group_name_H-M   'P 1'
#
loop_
_entity.id
_entity.type
_entity.pdbx_description
1 polymer ?
#
loop_
_entity_poly.entity_id
_entity_poly.type
_entity_poly.pdbx_seq_one_letter_code
_entity_poly.pdbx_strand_id
1 'polypeptide(L)'
;MLFEQVLDECEMLFEASLSGRDNEVLFSELKRIVSQTNKEEFSRFPLLNEYLSKFVSYFSKSEALSQDRRKKRLINGLEMVAKLRRIFLLRTVDEIEALLGRPVSLSTPIKYAYSVGEARSKILKRMDIETIGDLIYYFPRDYEDRRVILPISSLSADSKVSVRARILNFSVKKVSGYTIISAVAGDGFGQLLLKWFNQDYILQKLKKDKEYLIHGLAKKTPFGPLEMNSPEIEEVNGEV
;
A
#
# COMPACT_ATOMS: atom_id res chain seq x y z
N MET A 1 -0.03 -9.71 -6.66
CA MET A 1 0.65 -8.46 -7.03
C MET A 1 -0.33 -7.31 -6.92
N LEU A 2 0.15 -6.13 -6.54
CA LEU A 2 -0.67 -4.91 -6.65
C LEU A 2 -0.99 -4.64 -8.11
N PHE A 3 -2.12 -3.98 -8.40
CA PHE A 3 -2.52 -3.75 -9.78
C PHE A 3 -1.49 -2.90 -10.55
N GLU A 4 -0.83 -1.95 -9.88
CA GLU A 4 0.26 -1.17 -10.51
C GLU A 4 1.41 -2.06 -11.00
N GLN A 5 1.80 -3.07 -10.22
CA GLN A 5 2.87 -4.00 -10.57
C GLN A 5 2.46 -4.89 -11.75
N VAL A 6 1.19 -5.30 -11.79
CA VAL A 6 0.63 -6.04 -12.93
C VAL A 6 0.73 -5.20 -14.22
N LEU A 7 0.41 -3.90 -14.14
CA LEU A 7 0.54 -2.99 -15.27
C LEU A 7 2.00 -2.77 -15.68
N ASP A 8 2.91 -2.63 -14.73
CA ASP A 8 4.36 -2.54 -14.99
C ASP A 8 4.88 -3.78 -15.73
N GLU A 9 4.49 -4.99 -15.29
CA GLU A 9 4.86 -6.24 -15.96
C GLU A 9 4.26 -6.35 -17.38
N CYS A 10 3.00 -5.94 -17.57
CA CYS A 10 2.39 -5.90 -18.90
C CYS A 10 3.13 -4.93 -19.85
N GLU A 11 3.52 -3.76 -19.35
CA GLU A 11 4.28 -2.75 -20.09
C GLU A 11 5.64 -3.31 -20.51
N MET A 12 6.39 -3.91 -19.58
CA MET A 12 7.67 -4.57 -19.86
C MET A 12 7.53 -5.68 -20.91
N LEU A 13 6.49 -6.52 -20.82
CA LEU A 13 6.20 -7.57 -21.80
C LEU A 13 5.99 -7.00 -23.21
N PHE A 14 5.21 -5.91 -23.32
CA PHE A 14 4.97 -5.28 -24.62
C PHE A 14 6.23 -4.62 -25.20
N GLU A 15 7.05 -3.96 -24.38
CA GLU A 15 8.33 -3.39 -24.81
C GLU A 15 9.34 -4.46 -25.24
N ALA A 16 9.42 -5.56 -24.50
CA ALA A 16 10.26 -6.71 -24.85
C ALA A 16 9.83 -7.33 -26.19
N SER A 17 8.52 -7.52 -26.38
CA SER A 17 7.93 -8.00 -27.63
C SER A 17 8.19 -7.06 -28.82
N LEU A 18 8.11 -5.74 -28.61
CA LEU A 18 8.38 -4.74 -29.66
C LEU A 18 9.85 -4.68 -30.05
N SER A 19 10.75 -4.93 -29.10
CA SER A 19 12.20 -4.95 -29.34
C SER A 19 12.70 -6.28 -29.91
N GLY A 20 11.82 -7.27 -30.12
CA GLY A 20 12.17 -8.58 -30.65
C GLY A 20 13.03 -9.42 -29.71
N ARG A 21 13.08 -9.05 -28.42
CA ARG A 21 13.88 -9.74 -27.39
C ARG A 21 13.15 -10.92 -26.75
N ASP A 22 11.88 -11.12 -27.11
CA ASP A 22 11.01 -12.09 -26.46
C ASP A 22 10.52 -13.15 -27.44
N ASN A 23 10.73 -14.41 -27.08
CA ASN A 23 10.28 -15.60 -27.82
C ASN A 23 8.99 -16.19 -27.24
N GLU A 24 8.45 -15.61 -26.16
CA GLU A 24 7.26 -16.13 -25.50
C GLU A 24 5.95 -15.78 -26.24
N VAL A 25 4.93 -16.61 -26.01
CA VAL A 25 3.60 -16.41 -26.57
C VAL A 25 2.91 -15.31 -25.77
N LEU A 26 2.94 -14.09 -26.31
CA LEU A 26 2.39 -12.86 -25.73
C LEU A 26 1.07 -13.07 -24.98
N PHE A 27 0.09 -13.70 -25.62
CA PHE A 27 -1.22 -13.88 -25.01
C PHE A 27 -1.20 -14.75 -23.74
N SER A 28 -0.40 -15.81 -23.75
CA SER A 28 -0.29 -16.71 -22.59
C SER A 28 0.38 -16.03 -21.40
N GLU A 29 1.42 -15.24 -21.68
CA GLU A 29 2.19 -14.54 -20.65
C GLU A 29 1.39 -13.36 -20.07
N LEU A 30 0.71 -12.60 -20.92
CA LEU A 30 -0.23 -11.57 -20.48
C LEU A 30 -1.30 -12.15 -19.55
N LYS A 31 -1.87 -13.31 -19.89
CA LYS A 31 -2.86 -14.00 -19.05
C LYS A 31 -2.24 -14.43 -17.72
N ARG A 32 -1.00 -14.93 -17.72
CA ARG A 32 -0.27 -15.30 -16.50
C ARG A 32 -0.09 -14.10 -15.58
N ILE A 33 0.44 -13.00 -16.09
CA ILE A 33 0.67 -11.75 -15.35
C ILE A 33 -0.63 -11.25 -14.71
N VAL A 34 -1.69 -11.09 -15.52
CA VAL A 34 -2.99 -10.59 -15.05
C VAL A 34 -3.61 -11.51 -13.98
N SER A 35 -3.42 -12.83 -14.08
CA SER A 35 -3.93 -13.79 -13.09
C SER A 35 -3.30 -13.68 -11.70
N GLN A 36 -2.14 -13.00 -11.59
CA GLN A 36 -1.44 -12.80 -10.31
C GLN A 36 -1.90 -11.55 -9.55
N THR A 37 -2.91 -10.84 -10.05
CA THR A 37 -3.51 -9.67 -9.37
C THR A 37 -4.03 -10.08 -7.98
N ASN A 38 -3.69 -9.30 -6.95
CA ASN A 38 -4.16 -9.54 -5.58
C ASN A 38 -5.70 -9.43 -5.53
N LYS A 39 -6.36 -10.34 -4.80
CA LYS A 39 -7.81 -10.35 -4.67
C LYS A 39 -8.37 -9.06 -4.08
N GLU A 40 -7.66 -8.45 -3.13
CA GLU A 40 -8.06 -7.19 -2.49
C GLU A 40 -8.14 -6.02 -3.49
N GLU A 41 -7.40 -6.08 -4.61
CA GLU A 41 -7.48 -5.04 -5.64
C GLU A 41 -8.85 -5.04 -6.35
N PHE A 42 -9.53 -6.19 -6.44
CA PHE A 42 -10.87 -6.26 -7.03
C PHE A 42 -11.95 -5.72 -6.08
N SER A 43 -11.75 -5.83 -4.76
CA SER A 43 -12.59 -5.14 -3.77
C SER A 43 -12.40 -3.62 -3.87
N ARG A 44 -11.14 -3.17 -3.98
CA ARG A 44 -10.80 -1.75 -4.13
C ARG A 44 -11.32 -1.13 -5.44
N PHE A 45 -11.30 -1.90 -6.52
CA PHE A 45 -11.68 -1.46 -7.86
C PHE A 45 -12.76 -2.38 -8.47
N PRO A 46 -14.05 -2.15 -8.20
CA PRO A 46 -15.12 -3.08 -8.57
C PRO A 46 -15.20 -3.42 -10.07
N LEU A 47 -14.85 -2.46 -10.95
CA LEU A 47 -14.86 -2.66 -12.41
C LEU A 47 -13.57 -3.30 -12.96
N LEU A 48 -12.55 -3.51 -12.13
CA LEU A 48 -11.22 -3.93 -12.59
C LEU A 48 -11.25 -5.26 -13.35
N ASN A 49 -12.02 -6.24 -12.84
CA ASN A 49 -12.10 -7.55 -13.47
C ASN A 49 -12.68 -7.49 -14.90
N GLU A 50 -13.69 -6.65 -15.12
CA GLU A 50 -14.28 -6.45 -16.45
C GLU A 50 -13.27 -5.84 -17.43
N TYR A 51 -12.55 -4.81 -16.98
CA TYR A 51 -11.53 -4.14 -17.80
C TYR A 51 -10.37 -5.07 -18.13
N LEU A 52 -9.86 -5.82 -17.15
CA LEU A 52 -8.79 -6.80 -17.34
C LEU A 52 -9.20 -7.91 -18.31
N SER A 53 -10.44 -8.40 -18.23
CA SER A 53 -10.96 -9.40 -19.16
C SER A 53 -11.00 -8.88 -20.60
N LYS A 54 -11.50 -7.65 -20.81
CA LYS A 54 -11.50 -6.99 -22.13
C LYS A 54 -10.08 -6.75 -22.64
N PHE A 55 -9.20 -6.29 -21.77
CA PHE A 55 -7.79 -6.04 -22.08
C PHE A 55 -7.06 -7.31 -22.53
N VAL A 56 -7.17 -8.42 -21.79
CA VAL A 56 -6.54 -9.70 -22.17
C VAL A 56 -7.16 -10.25 -23.46
N SER A 57 -8.49 -10.25 -23.57
CA SER A 57 -9.18 -10.81 -24.75
C SER A 57 -8.84 -10.10 -26.06
N TYR A 58 -8.48 -8.81 -26.02
CA TYR A 58 -7.98 -8.06 -27.18
C TYR A 58 -6.76 -8.75 -27.83
N PHE A 59 -5.91 -9.43 -27.06
CA PHE A 59 -4.70 -10.10 -27.54
C PHE A 59 -4.88 -11.57 -27.94
N SER A 60 -6.07 -12.17 -27.75
CA SER A 60 -6.34 -13.60 -27.97
C SER A 60 -5.98 -14.17 -29.36
N LYS A 61 -5.89 -13.33 -30.39
CA LYS A 61 -5.55 -13.72 -31.77
C LYS A 61 -4.28 -13.03 -32.27
N SER A 62 -3.44 -12.49 -31.39
CA SER A 62 -2.32 -11.62 -31.77
C SER A 62 -1.26 -12.32 -32.62
N GLU A 63 -1.09 -13.61 -32.38
CA GLU A 63 -0.09 -14.50 -32.99
C GLU A 63 -0.48 -14.93 -34.41
N ALA A 64 -1.78 -14.91 -34.74
CA ALA A 64 -2.29 -15.23 -36.06
C ALA A 64 -2.26 -14.05 -37.05
N LEU A 65 -1.78 -12.88 -36.60
CA LEU A 65 -1.77 -11.64 -37.40
C LEU A 65 -0.45 -11.45 -38.14
N SER A 66 -0.48 -10.63 -39.19
CA SER A 66 0.75 -10.14 -39.84
C SER A 66 1.61 -9.35 -38.86
N GLN A 67 2.92 -9.28 -39.14
CA GLN A 67 3.89 -8.57 -38.29
C GLN A 67 3.49 -7.11 -38.03
N ASP A 68 3.04 -6.38 -39.05
CA ASP A 68 2.59 -4.99 -38.90
C ASP A 68 1.37 -4.86 -37.98
N ARG A 69 0.40 -5.78 -38.11
CA ARG A 69 -0.80 -5.78 -37.27
C ARG A 69 -0.46 -6.16 -35.83
N ARG A 70 0.46 -7.10 -35.63
CA ARG A 70 0.98 -7.46 -34.29
C ARG A 70 1.68 -6.28 -33.64
N LYS A 71 2.57 -5.59 -34.37
CA LYS A 71 3.25 -4.37 -33.90
C LYS A 71 2.25 -3.28 -33.51
N LYS A 72 1.23 -3.02 -34.34
CA LYS A 72 0.17 -2.05 -34.02
C LYS A 72 -0.63 -2.45 -32.77
N ARG A 73 -0.90 -3.73 -32.56
CA ARG A 73 -1.57 -4.22 -31.35
C ARG A 73 -0.72 -4.03 -30.09
N LEU A 74 0.58 -4.25 -30.17
CA LEU A 74 1.50 -4.02 -29.05
C LEU A 74 1.54 -2.54 -28.64
N ILE A 75 1.60 -1.63 -29.62
CA ILE A 75 1.52 -0.18 -29.37
C ILE A 75 0.20 0.18 -28.70
N ASN A 76 -0.93 -0.32 -29.23
CA ASN A 76 -2.23 -0.13 -28.60
C ASN A 76 -2.27 -0.73 -27.18
N GLY A 77 -1.51 -1.79 -26.91
CA GLY A 77 -1.36 -2.38 -25.57
C GLY A 77 -0.73 -1.42 -24.58
N LEU A 78 0.36 -0.76 -24.95
CA LEU A 78 0.98 0.29 -24.15
C LEU A 78 0.00 1.45 -23.89
N GLU A 79 -0.74 1.89 -24.90
CA GLU A 79 -1.78 2.91 -24.73
C GLU A 79 -2.90 2.45 -23.80
N MET A 80 -3.30 1.19 -23.88
CA MET A 80 -4.31 0.59 -22.99
C MET A 80 -3.81 0.54 -21.55
N VAL A 81 -2.54 0.16 -21.31
CA VAL A 81 -1.91 0.18 -19.97
C VAL A 81 -1.95 1.60 -19.41
N ALA A 82 -1.52 2.61 -20.17
CA ALA A 82 -1.58 4.00 -19.74
C ALA A 82 -3.02 4.46 -19.41
N LYS A 83 -4.02 4.03 -20.19
CA LYS A 83 -5.45 4.29 -19.90
C LYS A 83 -5.89 3.62 -18.60
N LEU A 84 -5.50 2.36 -18.37
CA LEU A 84 -5.81 1.65 -17.12
C LEU A 84 -5.20 2.34 -15.90
N ARG A 85 -3.95 2.83 -15.99
CA ARG A 85 -3.34 3.64 -14.92
C ARG A 85 -4.17 4.88 -14.61
N ARG A 86 -4.62 5.61 -15.63
CA ARG A 86 -5.43 6.83 -15.44
C ARG A 86 -6.80 6.54 -14.83
N ILE A 87 -7.43 5.42 -15.21
CA ILE A 87 -8.77 5.07 -14.73
C ILE A 87 -8.75 4.59 -13.28
N PHE A 88 -7.75 3.79 -12.89
CA PHE A 88 -7.76 3.08 -11.61
C PHE A 88 -6.72 3.59 -10.60
N LEU A 89 -5.58 4.12 -11.05
CA LEU A 89 -4.48 4.50 -10.15
C LEU A 89 -4.37 6.02 -9.92
N LEU A 90 -5.08 6.83 -10.69
CA LEU A 90 -5.13 8.28 -10.52
C LEU A 90 -6.51 8.73 -10.06
N ARG A 91 -6.56 9.84 -9.32
CA ARG A 91 -7.82 10.51 -9.00
C ARG A 91 -8.44 11.07 -10.27
N THR A 92 -9.75 10.93 -10.38
CA THR A 92 -10.52 11.50 -11.49
C THR A 92 -10.61 13.02 -11.35
N VAL A 93 -10.91 13.71 -12.46
CA VAL A 93 -11.12 15.17 -12.45
C VAL A 93 -12.29 15.51 -11.52
N ASP A 94 -13.39 14.77 -11.60
CA ASP A 94 -14.58 14.96 -10.76
C ASP A 94 -14.26 14.83 -9.26
N GLU A 95 -13.43 13.84 -8.88
CA GLU A 95 -12.96 13.70 -7.49
C GLU A 95 -12.10 14.88 -7.05
N ILE A 96 -11.22 15.38 -7.92
CA ILE A 96 -10.39 16.54 -7.62
C ILE A 96 -11.30 17.77 -7.44
N GLU A 97 -12.23 18.00 -8.36
CA GLU A 97 -13.18 19.11 -8.30
C GLU A 97 -14.06 19.05 -7.04
N ALA A 98 -14.50 17.87 -6.64
CA ALA A 98 -15.27 17.68 -5.40
C ALA A 98 -14.46 18.02 -4.13
N LEU A 99 -13.12 17.93 -4.18
CA LEU A 99 -12.23 18.29 -3.08
C LEU A 99 -11.85 19.78 -3.09
N LEU A 100 -12.12 20.52 -4.17
CA LEU A 100 -11.78 21.93 -4.25
C LEU A 100 -12.67 22.76 -3.33
N GLY A 101 -12.08 23.21 -2.24
CA GLY A 101 -12.65 24.23 -1.38
C GLY A 101 -12.46 25.65 -1.95
N ARG A 102 -12.67 26.65 -1.09
CA ARG A 102 -12.36 28.03 -1.45
C ARG A 102 -10.84 28.17 -1.65
N PRO A 103 -10.39 28.82 -2.75
CA PRO A 103 -8.96 29.01 -2.98
C PRO A 103 -8.38 29.89 -1.86
N VAL A 104 -7.21 29.50 -1.37
CA VAL A 104 -6.45 30.23 -0.35
C VAL A 104 -5.11 30.65 -0.97
N SER A 105 -4.63 31.84 -0.62
CA SER A 105 -3.33 32.31 -1.10
C SER A 105 -2.20 31.47 -0.53
N LEU A 106 -1.17 31.19 -1.33
CA LEU A 106 0.04 30.51 -0.86
C LEU A 106 0.75 31.32 0.24
N SER A 107 0.65 32.66 0.21
CA SER A 107 1.21 33.55 1.22
C SER A 107 0.43 33.59 2.53
N THR A 108 -0.70 32.87 2.64
CA THR A 108 -1.47 32.83 3.87
C THR A 108 -0.63 32.22 5.00
N PRO A 109 -0.57 32.86 6.19
CA PRO A 109 0.18 32.35 7.32
C PRO A 109 -0.24 30.94 7.74
N ILE A 110 0.73 30.09 8.08
CA ILE A 110 0.53 28.67 8.39
C ILE A 110 -0.48 28.41 9.53
N LYS A 111 -0.63 29.36 10.45
CA LYS A 111 -1.63 29.32 11.55
C LYS A 111 -3.08 29.26 11.10
N TYR A 112 -3.37 29.54 9.83
CA TYR A 112 -4.72 29.44 9.27
C TYR A 112 -4.97 28.09 8.59
N ALA A 113 -3.96 27.21 8.51
CA ALA A 113 -4.16 25.84 8.08
C ALA A 113 -5.01 25.07 9.10
N TYR A 114 -5.82 24.14 8.60
CA TYR A 114 -6.72 23.33 9.44
C TYR A 114 -5.93 22.60 10.54
N SER A 115 -6.43 22.66 11.78
CA SER A 115 -5.77 22.06 12.96
C SER A 115 -4.37 22.61 13.28
N VAL A 116 -3.96 23.77 12.73
CA VAL A 116 -2.71 24.45 13.08
C VAL A 116 -3.00 25.65 13.98
N GLY A 117 -3.01 25.44 15.30
CA GLY A 117 -3.05 26.53 16.28
C GLY A 117 -1.67 27.18 16.51
N GLU A 118 -1.63 28.19 17.38
CA GLU A 118 -0.42 28.94 17.75
C GLU A 118 0.77 28.04 18.13
N ALA A 119 0.54 27.00 18.94
CA ALA A 119 1.58 26.08 19.37
C ALA A 119 2.21 25.31 18.19
N ARG A 120 1.38 24.78 17.26
CA ARG A 120 1.86 24.06 16.08
C ARG A 120 2.54 24.99 15.07
N SER A 121 1.99 26.19 14.89
CA SER A 121 2.60 27.24 14.06
C SER A 121 4.03 27.55 14.52
N LYS A 122 4.28 27.68 15.83
CA LYS A 122 5.65 27.88 16.35
C LYS A 122 6.60 26.73 16.04
N ILE A 123 6.11 25.48 16.04
CA ILE A 123 6.92 24.31 15.69
C ILE A 123 7.27 24.34 14.20
N LEU A 124 6.27 24.57 13.33
CA LEU A 124 6.44 24.62 11.87
C LEU A 124 7.38 25.75 11.45
N LYS A 125 7.29 26.92 12.08
CA LYS A 125 8.21 28.04 11.84
C LYS A 125 9.67 27.71 12.16
N ARG A 126 9.94 26.85 13.15
CA ARG A 126 11.31 26.37 13.42
C ARG A 126 11.84 25.42 12.36
N MET A 127 10.98 24.98 11.44
CA MET A 127 11.31 24.17 10.28
C MET A 127 11.25 25.00 8.99
N ASP A 128 11.26 26.33 9.10
CA ASP A 128 11.15 27.29 8.00
C ASP A 128 9.83 27.20 7.21
N ILE A 129 8.75 26.72 7.86
CA ILE A 129 7.40 26.66 7.29
C ILE A 129 6.56 27.79 7.90
N GLU A 130 6.46 28.92 7.18
CA GLU A 130 5.74 30.11 7.65
C GLU A 130 4.37 30.28 7.00
N THR A 131 4.21 29.80 5.78
CA THR A 131 3.05 29.99 4.92
C THR A 131 2.45 28.67 4.46
N ILE A 132 1.23 28.71 3.92
CA ILE A 132 0.60 27.54 3.30
C ILE A 132 1.41 27.04 2.10
N GLY A 133 2.02 27.96 1.33
CA GLY A 133 2.91 27.60 0.23
C GLY A 133 4.10 26.77 0.70
N ASP A 134 4.76 27.20 1.78
CA ASP A 134 5.91 26.48 2.34
C ASP A 134 5.51 25.05 2.73
N LEU A 135 4.33 24.87 3.34
CA LEU A 135 3.84 23.54 3.74
C LEU A 135 3.56 22.64 2.53
N ILE A 136 2.98 23.19 1.45
CA ILE A 136 2.67 22.41 0.23
C ILE A 136 3.95 21.92 -0.46
N TYR A 137 5.01 22.74 -0.46
CA TYR A 137 6.31 22.38 -1.01
C TYR A 137 7.21 21.63 -0.02
N TYR A 138 6.75 21.42 1.21
CA TYR A 138 7.43 20.59 2.20
C TYR A 138 7.10 19.11 1.98
N PHE A 139 7.68 18.53 0.93
CA PHE A 139 7.43 17.14 0.56
C PHE A 139 7.87 16.16 1.66
N PRO A 140 7.16 15.03 1.83
CA PRO A 140 7.59 13.96 2.72
C PRO A 140 9.01 13.50 2.41
N ARG A 141 9.78 13.20 3.46
CA ARG A 141 11.14 12.64 3.31
C ARG A 141 11.11 11.25 2.68
N ASP A 142 10.10 10.46 3.01
CA ASP A 142 9.93 9.08 2.55
C ASP A 142 8.45 8.71 2.54
N TYR A 143 8.10 7.67 1.77
CA TYR A 143 6.75 7.12 1.67
C TYR A 143 6.78 5.65 2.10
N GLU A 144 5.95 5.31 3.09
CA GLU A 144 5.82 3.95 3.56
C GLU A 144 4.63 3.25 2.90
N ASP A 145 4.92 2.31 1.99
CA ASP A 145 3.88 1.51 1.36
C ASP A 145 3.44 0.36 2.25
N ARG A 146 2.20 0.42 2.73
CA ARG A 146 1.59 -0.57 3.62
C ARG A 146 0.52 -1.42 2.93
N ARG A 147 0.37 -1.31 1.60
CA ARG A 147 -0.68 -2.02 0.82
C ARG A 147 -0.47 -3.53 0.79
N VAL A 148 0.77 -4.00 0.93
CA VAL A 148 1.08 -5.43 0.93
C VAL A 148 0.97 -5.98 2.35
N ILE A 149 -0.06 -6.80 2.57
CA ILE A 149 -0.27 -7.55 3.81
C ILE A 149 0.29 -8.95 3.61
N LEU A 150 1.27 -9.32 4.45
CA LEU A 150 1.91 -10.63 4.39
C LEU A 150 1.34 -11.58 5.47
N PRO A 151 1.21 -12.88 5.18
CA PRO A 151 0.97 -13.86 6.23
C PRO A 151 2.18 -13.94 7.18
N ILE A 152 1.94 -14.27 8.46
CA ILE A 152 3.01 -14.31 9.47
C ILE A 152 4.09 -15.35 9.08
N SER A 153 3.69 -16.44 8.43
CA SER A 153 4.59 -17.50 7.99
C SER A 153 5.57 -17.08 6.88
N SER A 154 5.29 -16.00 6.13
CA SER A 154 6.17 -15.52 5.06
C SER A 154 7.04 -14.34 5.48
N LEU A 155 7.04 -13.98 6.77
CA LEU A 155 7.82 -12.85 7.25
C LEU A 155 9.32 -13.15 7.24
N SER A 156 10.07 -12.25 6.64
CA SER A 156 11.53 -12.23 6.71
C SER A 156 11.98 -11.40 7.91
N ALA A 157 13.01 -11.89 8.60
CA ALA A 157 13.63 -11.14 9.69
C ALA A 157 14.23 -9.82 9.17
N ASP A 158 14.24 -8.81 10.05
CA ASP A 158 14.81 -7.49 9.83
C ASP A 158 14.17 -6.72 8.66
N SER A 159 12.90 -7.01 8.37
CA SER A 159 12.09 -6.29 7.38
C SER A 159 10.88 -5.61 8.03
N LYS A 160 10.55 -4.40 7.55
CA LYS A 160 9.37 -3.67 7.98
C LYS A 160 8.19 -4.09 7.11
N VAL A 161 7.15 -4.62 7.74
CA VAL A 161 6.08 -5.37 7.07
C VAL A 161 4.74 -5.11 7.73
N SER A 162 3.67 -5.24 6.95
CA SER A 162 2.28 -5.21 7.43
C SER A 162 1.72 -6.63 7.51
N VAL A 163 1.03 -6.95 8.60
CA VAL A 163 0.31 -8.22 8.78
C VAL A 163 -1.10 -7.97 9.30
N ARG A 164 -2.05 -8.81 8.90
CA ARG A 164 -3.40 -8.86 9.47
C ARG A 164 -3.46 -10.05 10.43
N ALA A 165 -3.72 -9.80 11.71
CA ALA A 165 -3.74 -10.87 12.71
C ALA A 165 -4.67 -10.55 13.88
N ARG A 166 -5.16 -11.60 14.52
CA ARG A 166 -6.00 -11.52 15.73
C ARG A 166 -5.13 -11.49 16.98
N ILE A 167 -5.44 -10.59 17.92
CA ILE A 167 -4.81 -10.58 19.24
C ILE A 167 -5.36 -11.75 20.06
N LEU A 168 -4.53 -12.76 20.29
CA LEU A 168 -4.89 -13.97 21.03
C LEU A 168 -4.87 -13.72 22.54
N ASN A 169 -3.85 -13.00 23.01
CA ASN A 169 -3.71 -12.62 24.41
C ASN A 169 -2.78 -11.41 24.56
N PHE A 170 -2.86 -10.70 25.68
CA PHE A 170 -1.89 -9.66 26.03
C PHE A 170 -1.67 -9.59 27.54
N SER A 171 -0.53 -9.05 27.94
CA SER A 171 -0.11 -8.93 29.33
C SER A 171 0.64 -7.63 29.56
N VAL A 172 0.66 -7.18 30.82
CA VAL A 172 1.42 -6.01 31.26
C VAL A 172 2.40 -6.45 32.32
N LYS A 173 3.68 -6.09 32.12
CA LYS A 173 4.73 -6.31 33.09
C LYS A 173 5.35 -4.97 33.45
N LYS A 174 5.31 -4.62 34.74
CA LYS A 174 6.07 -3.50 35.28
C LYS A 174 7.44 -4.01 35.72
N VAL A 175 8.50 -3.45 35.16
CA VAL A 175 9.90 -3.78 35.49
C VAL A 175 10.56 -2.50 35.94
N SER A 176 11.23 -2.50 37.10
CA SER A 176 11.85 -1.34 37.77
C SER A 176 12.10 -0.11 36.88
N GLY A 177 11.12 0.80 36.82
CA GLY A 177 11.20 2.08 36.09
C GLY A 177 10.51 2.15 34.72
N TYR A 178 9.97 1.05 34.19
CA TYR A 178 9.27 1.04 32.91
C TYR A 178 8.17 -0.03 32.80
N THR A 179 7.18 0.23 31.94
CA THR A 179 6.09 -0.70 31.64
C THR A 179 6.37 -1.40 30.32
N ILE A 180 6.20 -2.72 30.28
CA ILE A 180 6.21 -3.52 29.06
C ILE A 180 4.81 -4.08 28.84
N ILE A 181 4.22 -3.74 27.70
CA ILE A 181 3.00 -4.38 27.21
C ILE A 181 3.43 -5.42 26.19
N SER A 182 2.97 -6.66 26.33
CA SER A 182 3.24 -7.73 25.36
C SER A 182 1.95 -8.35 24.90
N ALA A 183 1.78 -8.49 23.59
CA ALA A 183 0.62 -9.15 22.98
C ALA A 183 1.08 -10.27 22.04
N VAL A 184 0.32 -11.35 21.99
CA VAL A 184 0.50 -12.44 21.01
C VAL A 184 -0.57 -12.26 19.94
N ALA A 185 -0.14 -12.04 18.71
CA ALA A 185 -0.99 -11.98 17.54
C ALA A 185 -0.87 -13.27 16.72
N GLY A 186 -1.96 -13.74 16.12
CA GLY A 186 -1.95 -14.91 15.24
C GLY A 186 -2.90 -14.76 14.05
N ASP A 187 -2.51 -15.35 12.92
CA ASP A 187 -3.29 -15.40 11.67
C ASP A 187 -3.91 -16.79 11.42
N GLY A 188 -3.78 -17.70 12.39
CA GLY A 188 -4.21 -19.10 12.31
C GLY A 188 -3.09 -20.08 11.92
N PHE A 189 -2.03 -19.61 11.26
CA PHE A 189 -0.91 -20.44 10.81
C PHE A 189 0.39 -20.12 11.55
N GLY A 190 0.58 -18.87 11.97
CA GLY A 190 1.74 -18.40 12.72
C GLY A 190 1.36 -17.53 13.92
N GLN A 191 2.36 -17.24 14.74
CA GLN A 191 2.25 -16.32 15.87
C GLN A 191 3.35 -15.26 15.78
N LEU A 192 3.01 -14.05 16.21
CA LEU A 192 3.89 -12.88 16.25
C LEU A 192 3.79 -12.24 17.63
N LEU A 193 4.95 -11.97 18.25
CA LEU A 193 5.03 -11.32 19.54
C LEU A 193 5.14 -9.80 19.35
N LEU A 194 4.21 -9.04 19.92
CA LEU A 194 4.23 -7.58 19.86
C LEU A 194 4.64 -7.04 21.24
N LYS A 195 5.56 -6.08 21.28
CA LYS A 195 6.00 -5.46 22.53
C LYS A 195 5.99 -3.94 22.43
N TRP A 196 5.46 -3.29 23.46
CA TRP A 196 5.55 -1.83 23.60
C TRP A 196 6.17 -1.49 24.95
N PHE A 197 7.11 -0.55 24.95
CA PHE A 197 7.81 -0.07 26.14
C PHE A 197 7.31 1.34 26.47
N ASN A 198 6.84 1.56 27.70
CA ASN A 198 6.33 2.86 28.19
C ASN A 198 5.23 3.48 27.33
N GLN A 199 4.36 2.66 26.73
CA GLN A 199 3.23 3.11 25.91
C GLN A 199 1.91 2.62 26.48
N ASP A 200 1.58 3.04 27.69
CA ASP A 200 0.39 2.59 28.42
C ASP A 200 -0.93 2.82 27.65
N TYR A 201 -0.97 3.80 26.75
CA TYR A 201 -2.12 4.07 25.88
C TYR A 201 -2.49 2.88 24.96
N ILE A 202 -1.55 1.98 24.67
CA ILE A 202 -1.78 0.78 23.85
C ILE A 202 -2.77 -0.16 24.54
N LEU A 203 -2.82 -0.20 25.87
CA LEU A 203 -3.77 -1.05 26.60
C LEU A 203 -5.22 -0.68 26.32
N GLN A 204 -5.50 0.59 26.03
CA GLN A 204 -6.84 1.04 25.68
C GLN A 204 -7.25 0.64 24.26
N LYS A 205 -6.25 0.35 23.39
CA LYS A 205 -6.47 -0.08 22.00
C LYS A 205 -6.57 -1.60 21.86
N LEU A 206 -5.89 -2.37 22.71
CA LEU A 206 -5.87 -3.83 22.62
C LEU A 206 -7.15 -4.46 23.16
N LYS A 207 -7.77 -5.29 22.34
CA LYS A 207 -8.92 -6.13 22.71
C LYS A 207 -8.61 -7.57 22.31
N LYS A 208 -8.84 -8.49 23.24
CA LYS A 208 -8.69 -9.92 22.98
C LYS A 208 -9.68 -10.35 21.88
N ASP A 209 -9.23 -11.27 21.03
CA ASP A 209 -10.00 -11.89 19.95
C ASP A 209 -10.45 -10.91 18.83
N LYS A 210 -9.92 -9.69 18.82
CA LYS A 210 -10.10 -8.71 17.74
C LYS A 210 -8.95 -8.76 16.74
N GLU A 211 -9.27 -8.43 15.49
CA GLU A 211 -8.32 -8.43 14.38
C GLU A 211 -7.74 -7.03 14.16
N TYR A 212 -6.45 -6.98 13.86
CA TYR A 212 -5.71 -5.75 13.67
C TYR A 212 -4.84 -5.83 12.43
N LEU A 213 -4.66 -4.69 11.76
CA LEU A 213 -3.51 -4.45 10.91
C LEU A 213 -2.35 -4.02 11.81
N ILE A 214 -1.26 -4.76 11.74
CA ILE A 214 -0.06 -4.56 12.54
C ILE A 214 1.08 -4.25 11.57
N HIS A 215 1.73 -3.12 11.77
CA HIS A 215 2.84 -2.69 10.93
C HIS A 215 4.09 -2.41 11.77
N GLY A 216 5.20 -3.04 11.42
CA GLY A 216 6.43 -2.88 12.19
C GLY A 216 7.60 -3.70 11.66
N LEU A 217 8.75 -3.50 12.29
CA LEU A 217 9.98 -4.23 11.98
C LEU A 217 9.92 -5.61 12.64
N ALA A 218 9.82 -6.67 11.83
CA ALA A 218 9.85 -8.05 12.30
C ALA A 218 11.29 -8.45 12.63
N LYS A 219 11.55 -8.89 13.87
CA LYS A 219 12.87 -9.35 14.33
C LYS A 219 12.81 -10.79 14.79
N LYS A 220 13.90 -11.52 14.59
CA LYS A 220 14.06 -12.86 15.19
C LYS A 220 14.31 -12.71 16.68
N THR A 221 13.57 -13.50 17.45
CA THR A 221 13.96 -13.78 18.83
C THR A 221 14.94 -14.96 18.85
N PRO A 222 15.86 -15.04 19.83
CA PRO A 222 16.86 -16.11 19.88
C PRO A 222 16.29 -17.55 19.85
N PHE A 223 15.10 -17.77 20.45
CA PHE A 223 14.50 -19.10 20.60
C PHE A 223 12.96 -19.08 20.51
N GLY A 224 12.37 -18.18 19.74
CA GLY A 224 10.91 -17.99 19.75
C GLY A 224 10.33 -17.49 18.42
N PRO A 225 9.03 -17.13 18.41
CA PRO A 225 8.40 -16.52 17.25
C PRO A 225 9.08 -15.19 16.91
N LEU A 226 8.80 -14.68 15.71
CA LEU A 226 9.18 -13.31 15.36
C LEU A 226 8.56 -12.33 16.36
N GLU A 227 9.27 -11.23 16.62
CA GLU A 227 8.75 -10.13 17.42
C GLU A 227 8.75 -8.81 16.66
N MET A 228 7.80 -7.94 17.00
CA MET A 228 7.83 -6.54 16.61
C MET A 228 7.87 -5.68 17.87
N ASN A 229 8.85 -4.77 17.92
CA ASN A 229 8.96 -3.78 18.98
C ASN A 229 8.32 -2.46 18.53
N SER A 230 7.41 -1.95 19.35
CA SER A 230 6.57 -0.77 19.13
C SER A 230 5.89 -0.72 17.75
N PRO A 231 5.23 -1.80 17.28
CA PRO A 231 4.51 -1.75 16.02
C PRO A 231 3.30 -0.82 16.12
N GLU A 232 2.92 -0.26 14.98
CA GLU A 232 1.65 0.43 14.82
C GLU A 232 0.52 -0.59 14.68
N ILE A 233 -0.61 -0.33 15.34
CA ILE A 233 -1.79 -1.19 15.30
C ILE A 233 -3.04 -0.38 14.98
N GLU A 234 -3.87 -0.95 14.12
CA GLU A 234 -5.17 -0.42 13.75
C GLU A 234 -6.21 -1.55 13.83
N GLU A 235 -7.29 -1.36 14.59
CA GLU A 235 -8.38 -2.34 14.72
C GLU A 235 -9.15 -2.40 13.40
N VAL A 236 -9.31 -3.60 12.84
CA VAL A 236 -10.08 -3.81 11.61
C VAL A 236 -11.57 -3.77 11.97
N ASN A 237 -12.22 -2.64 11.71
CA ASN A 237 -13.65 -2.45 11.98
C ASN A 237 -14.52 -2.90 10.79
N GLY A 238 -14.60 -4.20 10.51
CA GLY A 238 -15.46 -4.74 9.44
C GLY A 238 -14.99 -4.37 8.02
N GLU A 239 -15.60 -5.02 7.02
CA GLU A 239 -15.03 -5.35 5.69
C GLU A 239 -14.32 -4.21 4.95
N VAL A 240 -13.09 -4.48 4.51
CA VAL A 240 -12.36 -3.78 3.44
C VAL A 240 -12.43 -4.63 2.17
#